data_AF-A0A3D2K3F0-F1
#
_entry.id   AF-A0A3D2K3F0-F1
#
_cell.length_a   1.000
_cell.length_b   1.000
_cell.length_c   1.000
_cell.angle_alpha   90.00
_cell.angle_beta   90.00
_cell.angle_gamma   90.00
#
_symmetry.space_group_name_H-M   'P 1'
#
loop_
_entity.id
_entity.type
_entity.pdbx_description
1 polymer ?
#
loop_
_entity_poly.entity_id
_entity_poly.type
_entity_poly.pdbx_seq_one_letter_code
_entity_poly.pdbx_strand_id
1 'polypeptide(L)'
;FDEAGEITSRVKPLERGEQKMAVTPSEGLNVGVSPESRRFVRGVMHPNPWSVRTSAIFAVLVEIMLIANFIGIPWLLYHEYASGENMVWWVLGLASGLFLSALLYLFCGISSRCRVCGQRQFAPKKCIKNKKAHHIPLVGYIFPTALHAIFFKWFYCTYCGTAVRLKK
;
A
#
# COMPACT_ATOMS: atom_id res chain seq x y z
N PHE A 1 52.34 4.51 20.17
CA PHE A 1 51.13 5.10 20.78
C PHE A 1 50.08 4.01 20.76
N ASP A 2 50.23 3.07 21.69
CA ASP A 2 49.31 1.97 21.92
C ASP A 2 48.29 2.36 23.00
N GLU A 3 47.17 1.65 23.05
CA GLU A 3 46.05 1.76 24.00
C GLU A 3 44.86 2.65 23.59
N ALA A 4 44.12 2.22 22.56
CA ALA A 4 42.69 2.47 22.50
C ALA A 4 41.97 1.41 23.34
N GLY A 5 41.67 1.73 24.61
CA GLY A 5 40.91 0.86 25.50
C GLY A 5 39.51 0.56 24.94
N GLU A 6 39.24 -0.73 24.70
CA GLU A 6 37.94 -1.22 24.25
C GLU A 6 36.94 -1.15 25.43
N ILE A 7 36.18 -0.06 25.54
CA ILE A 7 35.10 0.06 26.52
C ILE A 7 33.91 -0.77 26.02
N THR A 8 33.89 -2.06 26.36
CA THR A 8 32.71 -2.92 26.17
C THR A 8 31.63 -2.55 27.19
N SER A 9 30.90 -1.47 26.95
CA SER A 9 29.74 -1.13 27.77
C SER A 9 28.62 -2.15 27.48
N ARG A 10 28.48 -3.17 28.34
CA ARG A 10 27.29 -4.04 28.34
C ARG A 10 26.11 -3.23 28.82
N VAL A 11 25.41 -2.56 27.90
CA VAL A 11 24.12 -1.95 28.19
C VAL A 11 23.12 -3.07 28.47
N LYS A 12 22.69 -3.20 29.73
CA LYS A 12 21.63 -4.15 30.11
C LYS A 12 20.36 -3.75 29.34
N PRO A 13 19.66 -4.70 28.68
CA PRO A 13 18.41 -4.38 27.99
C PRO A 13 17.45 -3.70 28.96
N LEU A 14 16.82 -2.60 28.52
CA LEU A 14 15.78 -1.94 29.30
C LEU A 14 14.70 -2.96 29.67
N GLU A 15 14.26 -2.92 30.93
CA GLU A 15 13.11 -3.73 31.34
C GLU A 15 11.92 -3.37 30.47
N ARG A 16 11.35 -4.39 29.83
CA ARG A 16 10.23 -4.21 28.92
C ARG A 16 9.00 -3.87 29.77
N GLY A 17 8.66 -2.58 29.84
CA GLY A 17 7.42 -2.12 30.48
C GLY A 17 6.15 -2.66 29.81
N GLU A 18 4.98 -2.28 30.32
CA GLU A 18 3.68 -2.76 29.81
C GLU A 18 3.57 -2.65 28.29
N GLN A 19 3.25 -3.78 27.65
CA GLN A 19 3.17 -3.83 26.20
C GLN A 19 1.91 -3.09 25.71
N LYS A 20 2.12 -1.97 25.01
CA LYS A 20 1.03 -1.20 24.39
C LYS A 20 0.27 -2.06 23.36
N MET A 21 -1.05 -1.88 23.28
CA MET A 21 -1.94 -2.54 22.30
C MET A 21 -1.49 -2.43 20.83
N ALA A 22 -0.67 -1.42 20.51
CA ALA A 22 -0.11 -1.23 19.19
C ALA A 22 0.84 -2.36 18.76
N VAL A 23 1.46 -3.05 19.73
CA VAL A 23 2.51 -4.06 19.52
C VAL A 23 2.01 -5.46 19.88
N THR A 24 1.03 -5.59 20.79
CA THR A 24 0.48 -6.90 21.15
C THR A 24 -0.39 -7.48 20.02
N PRO A 25 -0.23 -8.78 19.68
CA PRO A 25 -1.20 -9.50 18.88
C PRO A 25 -2.57 -9.38 19.54
N SER A 26 -3.62 -9.16 18.75
CA SER A 26 -4.97 -9.13 19.27
C SER A 26 -5.44 -10.56 19.49
N GLU A 27 -6.12 -10.80 20.60
CA GLU A 27 -6.70 -12.09 20.93
C GLU A 27 -7.68 -12.51 19.81
N GLY A 28 -7.60 -13.77 19.39
CA GLY A 28 -8.50 -14.32 18.37
C GLY A 28 -8.13 -14.06 16.91
N LEU A 29 -7.23 -13.10 16.59
CA LEU A 29 -7.05 -12.67 15.18
C LEU A 29 -6.41 -13.73 14.27
N ASN A 30 -5.54 -14.56 14.82
CA ASN A 30 -4.81 -15.61 14.10
C ASN A 30 -5.19 -17.03 14.54
N VAL A 31 -6.28 -17.19 15.30
CA VAL A 31 -6.72 -18.52 15.76
C VAL A 31 -7.11 -19.36 14.54
N GLY A 32 -6.51 -20.55 14.42
CA GLY A 32 -6.75 -21.47 13.30
C GLY A 32 -6.12 -21.06 11.96
N VAL A 33 -5.29 -20.01 11.92
CA VAL A 33 -4.59 -19.57 10.69
C VAL A 33 -3.12 -19.97 10.78
N SER A 34 -2.63 -20.72 9.79
CA SER A 34 -1.21 -21.11 9.76
C SER A 34 -0.30 -19.87 9.63
N PRO A 35 0.87 -19.84 10.32
CA PRO A 35 1.82 -18.72 10.25
C PRO A 35 2.30 -18.40 8.83
N GLU A 36 2.31 -19.40 7.94
CA GLU A 36 2.73 -19.31 6.54
C GLU A 36 1.65 -18.71 5.63
N SER A 37 0.39 -18.71 6.06
CA SER A 37 -0.73 -18.18 5.28
C SER A 37 -0.63 -16.67 5.07
N ARG A 38 -1.02 -16.19 3.87
CA ARG A 38 -1.18 -14.75 3.58
C ARG A 38 -2.23 -14.09 4.48
N ARG A 39 -3.17 -14.87 5.02
CA ARG A 39 -4.21 -14.38 5.93
C ARG A 39 -3.71 -14.18 7.36
N PHE A 40 -2.54 -14.72 7.72
CA PHE A 40 -1.95 -14.56 9.04
C PHE A 40 -1.58 -13.09 9.27
N VAL A 41 -2.23 -12.44 10.22
CA VAL A 41 -2.08 -11.02 10.47
C VAL A 41 -0.81 -10.75 11.26
N ARG A 42 0.03 -9.87 10.73
CA ARG A 42 1.35 -9.54 11.29
C ARG A 42 1.48 -8.06 11.66
N GLY A 43 2.31 -7.80 12.64
CA GLY A 43 2.91 -6.50 12.89
C GLY A 43 2.06 -5.49 13.66
N VAL A 44 2.44 -4.22 13.55
CA VAL A 44 1.95 -3.15 14.43
C VAL A 44 0.58 -2.64 13.99
N MET A 45 -0.27 -2.28 14.96
CA MET A 45 -1.60 -1.75 14.67
C MET A 45 -1.55 -0.32 14.11
N HIS A 46 -2.16 -0.13 12.94
CA HIS A 46 -2.38 1.20 12.37
C HIS A 46 -3.43 1.96 13.18
N PRO A 47 -3.22 3.24 13.54
CA PRO A 47 -4.17 4.00 14.34
C PRO A 47 -5.50 4.27 13.60
N ASN A 48 -5.44 4.44 12.28
CA ASN A 48 -6.60 4.67 11.44
C ASN A 48 -6.62 3.71 10.25
N PRO A 49 -7.14 2.48 10.40
CA PRO A 49 -7.15 1.49 9.32
C PRO A 49 -8.09 1.86 8.18
N TRP A 50 -9.15 2.61 8.46
CA TRP A 50 -10.09 3.09 7.46
C TRP A 50 -9.42 4.02 6.46
N SER A 51 -8.62 4.97 6.93
CA SER A 51 -7.81 5.84 6.05
C SER A 51 -6.88 5.04 5.15
N VAL A 52 -6.24 3.97 5.64
CA VAL A 52 -5.38 3.13 4.79
C VAL A 52 -6.20 2.44 3.70
N ARG A 53 -7.37 1.89 4.04
CA ARG A 53 -8.23 1.19 3.08
C ARG A 53 -8.80 2.12 2.03
N THR A 54 -9.31 3.28 2.42
CA THR A 54 -9.83 4.26 1.45
C THR A 54 -8.72 4.77 0.54
N SER A 55 -7.53 5.05 1.08
CA SER A 55 -6.38 5.41 0.26
C SER A 55 -5.98 4.30 -0.72
N ALA A 56 -5.99 3.04 -0.27
CA ALA A 56 -5.68 1.88 -1.12
C ALA A 56 -6.71 1.72 -2.25
N ILE A 57 -8.01 1.90 -1.97
CA ILE A 57 -9.08 1.84 -2.98
C ILE A 57 -8.85 2.87 -4.07
N PHE A 58 -8.58 4.14 -3.71
CA PHE A 58 -8.34 5.18 -4.70
C PHE A 58 -7.04 4.97 -5.48
N ALA A 59 -6.00 4.41 -4.85
CA ALA A 59 -4.77 4.03 -5.55
C ALA A 59 -5.03 2.94 -6.60
N VAL A 60 -5.77 1.89 -6.25
CA VAL A 60 -6.15 0.85 -7.21
C VAL A 60 -7.06 1.39 -8.30
N LEU A 61 -8.03 2.25 -7.95
CA LEU A 61 -8.97 2.84 -8.91
C LEU A 61 -8.24 3.66 -9.98
N VAL A 62 -7.31 4.54 -9.60
CA VAL A 62 -6.58 5.36 -10.58
C VAL A 62 -5.70 4.48 -11.47
N GLU A 63 -5.08 3.43 -10.94
CA GLU A 63 -4.27 2.50 -11.74
C GLU A 63 -5.13 1.68 -12.73
N ILE A 64 -6.31 1.21 -12.31
CA ILE A 64 -7.27 0.54 -13.21
C ILE A 64 -7.75 1.50 -14.30
N MET A 65 -8.11 2.73 -13.95
CA MET A 65 -8.56 3.74 -14.92
C MET A 65 -7.44 4.11 -15.89
N LEU A 66 -6.20 4.16 -15.44
CA LEU A 66 -5.04 4.41 -16.30
C LEU A 66 -4.87 3.29 -17.34
N ILE A 67 -4.94 2.02 -16.91
CA ILE A 67 -4.87 0.86 -17.82
C ILE A 67 -6.06 0.87 -18.79
N ALA A 68 -7.27 1.12 -18.28
CA ALA A 68 -8.49 1.19 -19.09
C ALA A 68 -8.41 2.31 -20.15
N ASN A 69 -7.81 3.45 -19.83
CA ASN A 69 -7.60 4.52 -20.81
C ASN A 69 -6.54 4.14 -21.84
N PHE A 70 -5.41 3.58 -21.38
CA PHE A 70 -4.29 3.21 -22.24
C PHE A 70 -4.67 2.15 -23.28
N ILE A 71 -5.55 1.21 -22.93
CA ILE A 71 -6.03 0.16 -23.84
C ILE A 71 -7.33 0.59 -24.53
N GLY A 72 -8.27 1.13 -23.77
CA GLY A 72 -9.64 1.39 -24.21
C GLY A 72 -9.77 2.54 -25.19
N ILE A 73 -9.04 3.65 -25.00
CA ILE A 73 -9.13 4.78 -25.95
C ILE A 73 -8.61 4.39 -27.33
N PRO A 74 -7.41 3.79 -27.49
CA PRO A 74 -6.96 3.33 -28.81
C PRO A 74 -7.92 2.33 -29.47
N TRP A 75 -8.47 1.40 -28.68
CA TRP A 75 -9.47 0.46 -29.16
C TRP A 75 -10.75 1.14 -29.67
N LEU A 76 -11.29 2.09 -28.90
CA LEU A 76 -12.49 2.84 -29.26
C LEU A 76 -12.28 3.69 -30.52
N LEU A 77 -11.12 4.35 -30.64
CA LEU A 77 -10.78 5.14 -31.84
C LEU A 77 -10.62 4.25 -33.07
N TYR A 78 -10.01 3.07 -32.92
CA TYR A 78 -9.94 2.10 -34.01
C TYR A 78 -11.33 1.60 -34.42
N HIS A 79 -12.19 1.31 -33.43
CA HIS A 79 -13.55 0.88 -33.70
C HIS A 79 -14.36 1.96 -34.43
N GLU A 80 -14.28 3.22 -33.99
CA GLU A 80 -14.93 4.36 -34.67
C GLU A 80 -14.45 4.51 -36.11
N TYR A 81 -13.15 4.37 -36.36
CA TYR A 81 -12.60 4.37 -37.71
C TYR A 81 -13.12 3.21 -38.58
N ALA A 82 -13.25 2.01 -38.00
CA ALA A 82 -13.62 0.80 -38.73
C ALA A 82 -15.13 0.65 -38.98
N SER A 83 -15.98 1.01 -38.00
CA SER A 83 -17.43 0.87 -38.09
C SER A 83 -18.15 2.14 -38.56
N GLY A 84 -17.51 3.31 -38.46
CA GLY A 84 -18.14 4.61 -38.68
C GLY A 84 -19.11 5.03 -37.57
N GLU A 85 -19.25 4.23 -36.50
CA GLU A 85 -20.04 4.59 -35.34
C GLU A 85 -19.26 5.53 -34.43
N ASN A 86 -19.90 6.62 -34.01
CA ASN A 86 -19.29 7.61 -33.14
C ASN A 86 -19.04 7.03 -31.72
N MET A 87 -17.78 7.03 -31.28
CA MET A 87 -17.37 6.52 -29.96
C MET A 87 -17.00 7.63 -28.97
N VAL A 88 -17.21 8.90 -29.33
CA VAL A 88 -16.80 10.08 -28.54
C VAL A 88 -17.30 10.02 -27.09
N TRP A 89 -18.54 9.60 -26.85
CA TRP A 89 -19.09 9.51 -25.50
C TRP A 89 -18.40 8.45 -24.63
N TRP A 90 -17.94 7.34 -25.22
CA TRP A 90 -17.17 6.32 -24.52
C TRP A 90 -15.77 6.81 -24.19
N VAL A 91 -15.12 7.51 -25.13
CA VAL A 91 -13.81 8.14 -24.92
C VAL A 91 -13.89 9.19 -23.81
N LEU A 92 -14.90 10.06 -23.85
CA LEU A 92 -15.16 11.05 -22.80
C LEU A 92 -15.45 10.38 -21.44
N GLY A 93 -16.20 9.28 -21.43
CA GLY A 93 -16.45 8.49 -20.22
C GLY A 93 -15.18 7.94 -19.59
N LEU A 94 -14.28 7.34 -20.38
CA LEU A 94 -13.00 6.83 -19.89
C LEU A 94 -12.07 7.96 -19.41
N ALA A 95 -11.96 9.04 -20.19
CA ALA A 95 -11.11 10.18 -19.85
C ALA A 95 -11.58 10.89 -18.58
N SER A 96 -12.90 11.13 -18.46
CA SER A 96 -13.50 11.73 -17.25
C SER A 96 -13.37 10.80 -16.03
N GLY A 97 -13.50 9.48 -16.21
CA GLY A 97 -13.26 8.49 -15.15
C GLY A 97 -11.81 8.51 -14.64
N LEU A 98 -10.83 8.63 -15.53
CA LEU A 98 -9.42 8.81 -15.14
C LEU A 98 -9.21 10.13 -14.42
N PHE A 99 -9.76 11.23 -14.93
CA PHE A 99 -9.65 12.53 -14.29
C PHE A 99 -10.22 12.52 -12.87
N LEU A 100 -11.45 12.00 -12.69
CA LEU A 100 -12.11 11.95 -11.39
C LEU A 100 -11.38 11.02 -10.42
N SER A 101 -10.95 9.84 -10.87
CA SER A 101 -10.20 8.91 -10.03
C SER A 101 -8.83 9.46 -9.61
N ALA A 102 -8.13 10.17 -10.51
CA ALA A 102 -6.89 10.86 -10.18
C ALA A 102 -7.11 11.95 -9.14
N LEU A 103 -8.19 12.74 -9.27
CA LEU A 103 -8.55 13.78 -8.30
C LEU A 103 -8.82 13.17 -6.91
N LEU A 104 -9.61 12.10 -6.84
CA LEU A 104 -9.89 11.39 -5.60
C LEU A 104 -8.63 10.78 -4.99
N TYR A 105 -7.72 10.25 -5.81
CA TYR A 105 -6.44 9.75 -5.35
C TYR A 105 -5.54 10.87 -4.77
N LEU A 106 -5.51 12.06 -5.38
CA LEU A 106 -4.73 13.19 -4.85
C LEU A 106 -5.20 13.63 -3.46
N PHE A 107 -6.51 13.71 -3.25
CA PHE A 107 -7.08 14.17 -1.97
C PHE A 107 -7.13 13.07 -0.91
N CYS A 108 -7.50 11.84 -1.30
CA CYS A 108 -7.77 10.75 -0.36
C CYS A 108 -6.71 9.63 -0.42
N GLY A 109 -6.20 9.32 -1.61
CA GLY A 109 -5.19 8.28 -1.87
C GLY A 109 -3.83 8.53 -1.22
N ILE A 110 -3.41 9.78 -1.14
CA ILE A 110 -2.07 10.16 -0.65
C ILE A 110 -2.03 10.37 0.88
N SER A 111 -3.18 10.30 1.56
CA SER A 111 -3.31 10.64 2.99
C SER A 111 -2.70 9.59 3.94
N SER A 112 -2.70 8.31 3.57
CA SER A 112 -2.25 7.21 4.42
C SER A 112 -0.73 7.26 4.69
N ARG A 113 -0.35 7.27 5.98
CA ARG A 113 1.05 7.28 6.44
C ARG A 113 1.38 6.07 7.29
N CYS A 114 2.58 5.53 7.15
CA CYS A 114 3.07 4.49 8.05
C CYS A 114 3.21 5.03 9.50
N ARG A 115 2.68 4.31 10.49
CA ARG A 115 2.84 4.66 11.92
C ARG A 115 4.30 4.67 12.38
N VAL A 116 5.14 3.83 11.78
CA VAL A 116 6.53 3.63 12.23
C VAL A 116 7.49 4.63 11.59
N CYS A 117 7.48 4.75 10.27
CA CYS A 117 8.41 5.65 9.55
C CYS A 117 7.78 6.95 9.04
N GLY A 118 6.48 7.16 9.24
CA GLY A 118 5.76 8.38 8.82
C GLY A 118 5.57 8.54 7.31
N GLN A 119 6.13 7.67 6.48
CA GLN A 119 6.08 7.79 5.02
C GLN A 119 4.67 7.53 4.47
N ARG A 120 4.32 8.22 3.38
CA ARG A 120 3.03 8.06 2.69
C ARG A 120 3.01 6.77 1.87
N GLN A 121 2.11 5.84 2.18
CA GLN A 121 2.20 4.47 1.69
C GLN A 121 1.92 4.31 0.20
N PHE A 122 0.92 5.04 -0.28
CA PHE A 122 0.50 4.95 -1.67
C PHE A 122 0.97 6.13 -2.50
N ALA A 123 1.88 6.97 -1.99
CA ALA A 123 2.45 8.07 -2.78
C ALA A 123 3.67 7.59 -3.58
N PRO A 124 3.80 7.96 -4.87
CA PRO A 124 5.00 7.68 -5.64
C PRO A 124 6.17 8.45 -5.03
N LYS A 125 7.26 7.74 -4.77
CA LYS A 125 8.52 8.32 -4.28
C LYS A 125 9.70 7.59 -4.91
N LYS A 126 10.65 8.37 -5.41
CA LYS A 126 11.96 7.90 -5.89
C LYS A 126 12.83 7.56 -4.70
N CYS A 127 12.77 6.31 -4.25
CA CYS A 127 13.67 5.76 -3.25
C CYS A 127 13.70 4.23 -3.35
N ILE A 128 14.77 3.64 -2.81
CA ILE A 128 14.90 2.19 -2.68
C ILE A 128 13.80 1.71 -1.73
N LYS A 129 13.02 0.73 -2.19
CA LYS A 129 11.95 0.11 -1.39
C LYS A 129 12.50 -1.07 -0.60
N ASN A 130 11.84 -1.40 0.50
CA ASN A 130 12.24 -2.52 1.33
C ASN A 130 12.05 -3.85 0.59
N LYS A 131 12.97 -4.81 0.77
CA LYS A 131 12.87 -6.15 0.16
C LYS A 131 11.61 -6.93 0.55
N LYS A 132 11.00 -6.62 1.71
CA LYS A 132 9.75 -7.24 2.18
C LYS A 132 8.49 -6.62 1.57
N ALA A 133 8.62 -5.50 0.85
CA ALA A 133 7.49 -4.82 0.26
C ALA A 133 6.84 -5.69 -0.83
N HIS A 134 5.52 -5.64 -0.94
CA HIS A 134 4.83 -6.33 -2.04
C HIS A 134 5.24 -5.68 -3.36
N HIS A 135 5.68 -6.50 -4.31
CA HIS A 135 6.19 -6.05 -5.60
C HIS A 135 5.69 -6.96 -6.71
N ILE A 136 5.26 -6.34 -7.81
CA ILE A 136 5.00 -7.01 -9.08
C ILE A 136 5.88 -6.32 -10.12
N PRO A 137 6.68 -7.07 -10.91
CA PRO A 137 7.45 -6.50 -12.01
C PRO A 137 6.55 -5.69 -12.96
N LEU A 138 7.08 -4.60 -13.53
CA LEU A 138 6.38 -3.64 -14.40
C LEU A 138 5.29 -2.78 -13.72
N VAL A 139 4.56 -3.32 -12.74
CA VAL A 139 3.51 -2.58 -12.01
C VAL A 139 4.10 -1.75 -10.86
N GLY A 140 5.11 -2.29 -10.16
CA GLY A 140 5.77 -1.61 -9.05
C GLY A 140 5.29 -2.11 -7.69
N TYR A 141 5.15 -1.19 -6.73
CA TYR A 141 4.93 -1.50 -5.31
C TYR A 141 3.58 -1.02 -4.77
N ILE A 142 2.99 0.02 -5.37
CA ILE A 142 1.76 0.66 -4.87
C ILE A 142 0.59 -0.29 -5.04
N PHE A 143 0.32 -0.72 -6.28
CA PHE A 143 -0.72 -1.69 -6.61
C PHE A 143 -0.76 -2.94 -5.74
N PRO A 144 0.30 -3.78 -5.67
CA PRO A 144 0.23 -5.02 -4.90
C PRO A 144 0.05 -4.76 -3.41
N THR A 145 0.63 -3.67 -2.89
CA THR A 145 0.45 -3.27 -1.49
C THR A 145 -0.99 -2.81 -1.22
N ALA A 146 -1.57 -2.04 -2.14
CA ALA A 146 -2.93 -1.54 -2.04
C ALA A 146 -3.95 -2.68 -2.11
N LEU A 147 -3.81 -3.61 -3.07
CA LEU A 147 -4.63 -4.82 -3.14
C LEU A 147 -4.52 -5.64 -1.85
N HIS A 148 -3.30 -5.81 -1.32
CA HIS A 148 -3.11 -6.55 -0.08
C HIS A 148 -3.80 -5.86 1.11
N ALA A 149 -3.75 -4.53 1.19
CA ALA A 149 -4.43 -3.76 2.23
C ALA A 149 -5.97 -3.78 2.12
N ILE A 150 -6.51 -3.95 0.90
CA ILE A 150 -7.96 -4.08 0.65
C ILE A 150 -8.44 -5.47 1.07
N PHE A 151 -7.79 -6.52 0.57
CA PHE A 151 -8.26 -7.90 0.73
C PHE A 151 -7.82 -8.55 2.05
N PHE A 152 -6.69 -8.12 2.61
CA PHE A 152 -6.14 -8.67 3.84
C PHE A 152 -6.15 -7.64 4.97
N LYS A 153 -6.12 -8.13 6.21
CA LYS A 153 -6.11 -7.27 7.41
C LYS A 153 -4.72 -6.73 7.73
N TRP A 154 -3.75 -6.83 6.82
CA TRP A 154 -2.38 -6.37 7.02
C TRP A 154 -1.62 -6.20 5.70
N PHE A 155 -0.47 -5.51 5.73
CA PHE A 155 0.44 -5.35 4.58
C PHE A 155 1.84 -4.96 5.06
N TYR A 156 2.87 -5.07 4.21
CA TYR A 156 4.19 -4.51 4.51
C TYR A 156 4.33 -3.06 4.03
N CYS A 157 4.86 -2.20 4.90
CA CYS A 157 5.27 -0.85 4.51
C CYS A 157 6.34 -0.91 3.41
N THR A 158 6.10 -0.21 2.29
CA THR A 158 7.01 -0.19 1.14
C THR A 158 8.38 0.45 1.45
N TYR A 159 8.46 1.28 2.49
CA TYR A 159 9.67 1.99 2.90
C TYR A 159 10.45 1.27 3.99
N CYS A 160 9.87 1.09 5.18
CA CYS A 160 10.57 0.51 6.33
C CYS A 160 10.40 -1.02 6.44
N GLY A 161 9.56 -1.65 5.63
CA GLY A 161 9.34 -3.11 5.66
C GLY A 161 8.59 -3.62 6.89
N THR A 162 8.08 -2.73 7.74
CA THR A 162 7.27 -3.12 8.90
C THR A 162 5.93 -3.67 8.44
N ALA A 163 5.52 -4.81 8.99
CA ALA A 163 4.15 -5.30 8.82
C ALA A 163 3.19 -4.39 9.59
N VAL A 164 2.14 -3.93 8.91
CA VAL A 164 1.11 -3.04 9.43
C VAL A 164 -0.22 -3.77 9.43
N ARG A 165 -0.84 -3.88 10.59
CA ARG A 165 -2.14 -4.49 10.82
C ARG A 165 -3.25 -3.42 10.74
N LEU A 166 -4.35 -3.77 10.07
CA LEU A 166 -5.51 -2.92 9.77
C LEU A 166 -6.78 -3.27 10.56
N LYS A 167 -6.74 -4.24 11.46
CA LYS A 167 -7.89 -4.56 12.33
C LYS A 167 -7.40 -4.93 13.73
N LYS A 168 -8.23 -4.66 14.74
CA LYS A 168 -8.16 -5.43 16.00
C LYS A 168 -8.60 -6.86 15.69
#